data_AF-A0A5J4PYT2-F1
#
_entry.id   AF-A0A5J4PYT2-F1
#
_cell.length_a   1.000
_cell.length_b   1.000
_cell.length_c   1.000
_cell.angle_alpha   90.00
_cell.angle_beta   90.00
_cell.angle_gamma   90.00
#
_symmetry.space_group_name_H-M   'P 1'
#
loop_
_entity.id
_entity.type
_entity.pdbx_description
1 polymer ?
#
loop_
_entity_poly.entity_id
_entity_poly.type
_entity_poly.pdbx_seq_one_letter_code
_entity_poly.pdbx_strand_id
1 'polypeptide(L)'
;SKATAMLADFVGSELSRLTGELEKLIITLPNGQNRITPEQIEVNIGISKDYNNFELRSALLDKDVLKANKIIKYFEENPKSNPLQMTLSLLFSFFSNLMLAYYAPEKSEQGIANMLGLRSTWQAREYVLAMKKYSGIKTMQIIGEIRAADAKSKGIGNYSMSDGDILRKLIFKILH
;
A
#
# COMPACT_ATOMS: atom_id res chain seq x y z
N SER A 1 -2.88 23.89 -2.75
CA SER A 1 -3.76 24.12 -3.93
C SER A 1 -4.16 22.76 -4.53
N LYS A 2 -5.14 22.69 -5.44
CA LYS A 2 -5.58 21.42 -6.07
C LYS A 2 -4.42 20.65 -6.73
N ALA A 3 -3.52 21.37 -7.42
CA ALA A 3 -2.30 20.81 -8.01
C ALA A 3 -1.36 20.18 -6.95
N THR A 4 -1.15 20.85 -5.81
CA THR A 4 -0.34 20.29 -4.69
C THR A 4 -0.95 19.02 -4.12
N ALA A 5 -2.28 18.97 -3.96
CA ALA A 5 -2.97 17.78 -3.46
C ALA A 5 -2.83 16.61 -4.46
N MET A 6 -3.00 16.86 -5.75
CA MET A 6 -2.83 15.84 -6.80
C MET A 6 -1.39 15.32 -6.87
N LEU A 7 -0.39 16.18 -6.69
CA LEU A 7 1.02 15.78 -6.60
C LEU A 7 1.31 14.94 -5.35
N ALA A 8 0.79 15.34 -4.19
CA ALA A 8 0.95 14.60 -2.94
C ALA A 8 0.28 13.22 -3.00
N ASP A 9 -0.92 13.15 -3.58
CA ASP A 9 -1.64 11.89 -3.81
C ASP A 9 -0.92 10.96 -4.80
N PHE A 10 -0.17 11.52 -5.76
CA PHE A 10 0.57 10.75 -6.77
C PHE A 10 1.90 10.20 -6.22
N VAL A 11 2.65 11.02 -5.51
CA VAL A 11 4.01 10.69 -5.10
C VAL A 11 4.06 9.94 -3.77
N GLY A 12 3.06 10.15 -2.90
CA GLY A 12 3.06 9.62 -1.54
C GLY A 12 4.23 10.18 -0.73
N SER A 13 4.87 9.35 0.09
CA SER A 13 5.98 9.76 0.98
C SER A 13 7.38 9.65 0.36
N GLU A 14 7.51 9.20 -0.89
CA GLU A 14 8.83 9.00 -1.52
C GLU A 14 9.37 10.28 -2.16
N LEU A 15 10.21 11.00 -1.40
CA LEU A 15 10.75 12.29 -1.80
C LEU A 15 11.57 12.22 -3.11
N SER A 16 12.29 11.13 -3.37
CA SER A 16 13.05 10.92 -4.62
C SER A 16 12.16 10.89 -5.86
N ARG A 17 10.97 10.31 -5.73
CA ARG A 17 9.97 10.26 -6.80
C ARG A 17 9.32 11.62 -7.00
N LEU A 18 9.15 12.41 -5.92
CA LEU A 18 8.68 13.80 -6.00
C LEU A 18 9.59 14.63 -6.90
N THR A 19 10.89 14.53 -6.68
CA THR A 19 11.88 15.33 -7.40
C THR A 19 11.88 15.01 -8.88
N GLY A 20 11.87 13.73 -9.25
CA GLY A 20 11.88 13.32 -10.67
C GLY A 20 10.62 13.75 -11.43
N GLU A 21 9.45 13.70 -10.80
CA GLU A 21 8.20 14.14 -11.44
C GLU A 21 8.09 15.67 -11.53
N LEU A 22 8.62 16.40 -10.55
CA LEU A 22 8.73 17.86 -10.61
C LEU A 22 9.68 18.30 -11.73
N GLU A 23 10.81 17.62 -11.92
CA GLU A 23 11.75 17.93 -13.01
C GLU A 23 11.11 17.74 -14.39
N LYS A 24 10.38 16.64 -14.61
CA LYS A 24 9.62 16.41 -15.85
C LYS A 24 8.56 17.48 -16.10
N LEU A 25 7.84 17.89 -15.05
CA LEU A 25 6.85 18.97 -15.14
C LEU A 25 7.50 20.30 -15.52
N ILE A 26 8.66 20.63 -14.95
CA ILE A 26 9.38 21.87 -15.26
C ILE A 26 9.82 21.89 -16.73
N ILE A 27 10.33 20.77 -17.26
CA ILE A 27 10.78 20.67 -18.66
C ILE A 27 9.61 20.78 -19.64
N THR A 28 8.42 20.32 -19.27
CA THR A 28 7.23 20.30 -20.13
C THR A 28 6.40 21.59 -20.06
N LEU A 29 6.80 22.57 -19.24
CA LEU A 29 6.12 23.86 -19.17
C LEU A 29 6.28 24.65 -20.48
N PRO A 30 5.18 25.17 -21.05
CA PRO A 30 5.24 26.11 -22.17
C PRO A 30 6.10 27.34 -21.83
N ASN A 31 6.88 27.82 -22.80
CA ASN A 31 7.70 29.01 -22.65
C ASN A 31 6.89 30.20 -22.11
N GLY A 32 7.35 30.80 -21.01
CA GLY A 32 6.69 31.93 -20.34
C GLY A 32 5.65 31.55 -19.29
N GLN A 33 5.45 30.26 -19.01
CA GLN A 33 4.51 29.77 -18.00
C GLN A 33 5.23 29.27 -16.74
N ASN A 34 5.05 29.97 -15.61
CA ASN A 34 5.69 29.63 -14.32
C ASN A 34 4.76 28.91 -13.33
N ARG A 35 3.55 28.53 -13.76
CA ARG A 35 2.52 27.94 -12.89
C ARG A 35 2.11 26.57 -13.41
N ILE A 36 2.32 25.55 -12.58
CA ILE A 36 1.84 24.20 -12.81
C ILE A 36 0.32 24.15 -12.57
N THR A 37 -0.42 23.66 -13.56
CA THR A 37 -1.87 23.47 -13.51
C THR A 37 -2.24 22.00 -13.23
N PRO A 38 -3.42 21.73 -12.63
CA PRO A 38 -3.93 20.36 -12.47
C PRO A 38 -3.95 19.57 -13.78
N GLU A 39 -4.31 20.22 -14.88
CA GLU A 39 -4.41 19.60 -16.20
C GLU A 39 -3.03 19.19 -16.72
N GLN A 40 -2.00 20.00 -16.48
CA GLN A 40 -0.60 19.65 -16.80
C GLN A 40 -0.08 18.49 -15.95
N ILE A 41 -0.52 18.37 -14.69
CA ILE A 41 -0.24 17.20 -13.86
C ILE A 41 -0.89 15.96 -14.49
N GLU A 42 -2.18 16.03 -14.84
CA GLU A 42 -2.90 14.90 -15.45
C GLU A 42 -2.30 14.45 -16.79
N VAL A 43 -1.81 15.38 -17.61
CA VAL A 43 -1.25 15.09 -18.94
C VAL A 43 0.21 14.62 -18.89
N ASN A 44 1.06 15.27 -18.10
CA ASN A 44 2.51 15.01 -18.12
C ASN A 44 2.95 13.96 -17.11
N ILE A 45 2.26 13.84 -15.98
CA ILE A 45 2.45 12.73 -15.07
C ILE A 45 1.60 11.53 -15.53
N GLY A 46 0.49 11.82 -16.24
CA GLY A 46 -0.46 10.79 -16.65
C GLY A 46 -1.21 10.25 -15.44
N ILE A 47 -2.48 9.92 -15.59
CA ILE A 47 -3.14 8.93 -14.73
C ILE A 47 -2.58 7.53 -15.10
N SER A 48 -1.25 7.37 -15.15
CA SER A 48 -0.64 6.06 -14.93
C SER A 48 -0.62 5.89 -13.43
N LYS A 49 -1.71 5.36 -12.87
CA LYS A 49 -1.72 4.90 -11.50
C LYS A 49 -0.78 3.69 -11.42
N ASP A 50 0.51 3.97 -11.32
CA ASP A 50 1.52 2.98 -10.96
C ASP A 50 1.21 2.56 -9.53
N TYR A 51 0.30 1.61 -9.39
CA TYR A 51 -0.03 1.08 -8.09
C TYR A 51 1.23 0.52 -7.44
N ASN A 52 1.36 0.73 -6.15
CA ASN A 52 2.45 0.21 -5.33
C ASN A 52 1.87 -0.53 -4.11
N ASN A 53 2.77 -1.00 -3.24
CA ASN A 53 2.40 -1.75 -2.04
C ASN A 53 1.63 -0.95 -0.99
N PHE A 54 1.82 0.37 -0.90
CA PHE A 54 1.06 1.23 -0.02
C PHE A 54 -0.39 1.36 -0.51
N GLU A 55 -0.60 1.43 -1.82
CA GLU A 55 -1.92 1.56 -2.42
C GLU A 55 -2.70 0.25 -2.27
N LEU A 56 -2.00 -0.88 -2.40
CA LEU A 56 -2.57 -2.20 -2.10
C LEU A 56 -2.99 -2.29 -0.65
N ARG A 57 -2.09 -1.94 0.29
CA ARG A 57 -2.39 -1.93 1.72
C ARG A 57 -3.59 -1.04 2.03
N SER A 58 -3.62 0.19 1.52
CA SER A 58 -4.74 1.12 1.68
C SER A 58 -6.05 0.52 1.17
N ALA A 59 -6.07 -0.09 -0.03
CA ALA A 59 -7.25 -0.75 -0.55
C ALA A 59 -7.75 -1.89 0.35
N LEU A 60 -6.83 -2.68 0.93
CA LEU A 60 -7.18 -3.71 1.90
C LEU A 60 -7.73 -3.12 3.20
N LEU A 61 -7.11 -2.05 3.71
CA LEU A 61 -7.62 -1.36 4.90
C LEU A 61 -8.98 -0.75 4.66
N ASP A 62 -9.28 -0.31 3.44
CA ASP A 62 -10.59 0.19 3.07
C ASP A 62 -11.60 -0.88 2.69
N LYS A 63 -11.15 -2.14 2.63
CA LYS A 63 -11.92 -3.24 2.05
C LYS A 63 -12.47 -2.89 0.65
N ASP A 64 -11.74 -2.07 -0.09
CA ASP A 64 -12.06 -1.72 -1.47
C ASP A 64 -11.67 -2.88 -2.38
N VAL A 65 -12.60 -3.83 -2.52
CA VAL A 65 -12.43 -5.05 -3.31
C VAL A 65 -12.10 -4.72 -4.76
N LEU A 66 -12.75 -3.71 -5.35
CA LEU A 66 -12.53 -3.35 -6.75
C LEU A 66 -11.13 -2.79 -6.96
N LYS A 67 -10.69 -1.87 -6.10
CA LYS A 67 -9.35 -1.27 -6.17
C LYS A 67 -8.27 -2.32 -5.89
N ALA A 68 -8.45 -3.17 -4.88
CA ALA A 68 -7.49 -4.24 -4.59
C ALA A 68 -7.28 -5.17 -5.79
N ASN A 69 -8.36 -5.60 -6.46
CA ASN A 69 -8.24 -6.44 -7.65
C ASN A 69 -7.59 -5.73 -8.84
N LYS A 70 -7.84 -4.43 -9.04
CA LYS A 70 -7.13 -3.62 -10.05
C LYS A 70 -5.63 -3.56 -9.78
N ILE A 71 -5.23 -3.41 -8.52
CA ILE A 71 -3.83 -3.36 -8.10
C ILE A 71 -3.13 -4.69 -8.33
N ILE A 72 -3.75 -5.81 -7.95
CA ILE A 72 -3.18 -7.15 -8.15
C ILE A 72 -2.98 -7.42 -9.64
N LYS A 73 -3.97 -7.11 -10.48
CA LYS A 73 -3.84 -7.25 -11.92
C LYS A 73 -2.65 -6.44 -12.46
N TYR A 74 -2.48 -5.21 -11.99
CA TYR A 74 -1.32 -4.39 -12.34
C TYR A 74 0.02 -5.00 -11.88
N PHE A 75 0.09 -5.59 -10.68
CA PHE A 75 1.30 -6.25 -10.18
C PHE A 75 1.63 -7.49 -11.01
N GLU A 76 0.63 -8.26 -11.41
CA GLU A 76 0.78 -9.44 -12.28
C GLU A 76 1.33 -9.07 -13.66
N GLU A 77 0.89 -7.93 -14.21
CA GLU A 77 1.38 -7.40 -15.48
C GLU A 77 2.79 -6.77 -15.35
N ASN A 78 3.19 -6.37 -14.13
CA ASN A 78 4.44 -5.65 -13.85
C ASN A 78 5.27 -6.26 -12.69
N PRO A 79 5.66 -7.54 -12.76
CA PRO A 79 6.23 -8.28 -11.62
C PRO A 79 7.65 -7.82 -11.24
N LYS A 80 8.41 -7.24 -12.17
CA LYS A 80 9.75 -6.69 -11.88
C LYS A 80 9.68 -5.47 -10.96
N SER A 81 8.68 -4.62 -11.15
CA SER A 81 8.47 -3.41 -10.35
C SER A 81 7.79 -3.71 -9.02
N ASN A 82 7.10 -4.85 -8.91
CA ASN A 82 6.37 -5.27 -7.71
C ASN A 82 6.68 -6.73 -7.35
N PRO A 83 7.91 -7.04 -6.87
CA PRO A 83 8.26 -8.39 -6.45
C PRO A 83 7.32 -8.88 -5.34
N LEU A 84 6.84 -10.12 -5.47
CA LEU A 84 5.91 -10.71 -4.50
C LEU A 84 6.46 -10.67 -3.07
N GLN A 85 7.74 -10.99 -2.89
CA GLN A 85 8.39 -11.06 -1.57
C GLN A 85 8.38 -9.70 -0.85
N MET A 86 8.51 -8.60 -1.59
CA MET A 86 8.39 -7.24 -1.04
C MET A 86 6.96 -6.96 -0.58
N THR A 87 5.97 -7.33 -1.40
CA THR A 87 4.55 -7.21 -1.08
C THR A 87 4.20 -7.98 0.20
N LEU A 88 4.62 -9.24 0.28
CA LEU A 88 4.37 -10.10 1.43
C LEU A 88 5.03 -9.55 2.70
N SER A 89 6.27 -9.06 2.61
CA SER A 89 6.99 -8.47 3.75
C SER A 89 6.28 -7.24 4.31
N LEU A 90 5.79 -6.34 3.43
CA LEU A 90 5.08 -5.13 3.85
C LEU A 90 3.72 -5.46 4.49
N LEU A 91 2.96 -6.39 3.89
CA LEU A 91 1.69 -6.86 4.47
C LEU A 91 1.91 -7.55 5.82
N PHE A 92 2.92 -8.42 5.92
CA PHE A 92 3.25 -9.12 7.17
C PHE A 92 3.59 -8.14 8.29
N SER A 93 4.44 -7.16 8.01
CA SER A 93 4.82 -6.11 8.96
C SER A 93 3.60 -5.35 9.47
N PHE A 94 2.74 -4.90 8.54
CA PHE A 94 1.52 -4.19 8.90
C PHE A 94 0.58 -5.04 9.78
N PHE A 95 0.24 -6.26 9.35
CA PHE A 95 -0.70 -7.10 10.10
C PHE A 95 -0.12 -7.59 11.43
N SER A 96 1.20 -7.79 11.53
CA SER A 96 1.86 -8.09 12.80
C SER A 96 1.75 -6.93 13.78
N ASN A 97 2.00 -5.69 13.32
CA ASN A 97 1.80 -4.49 14.13
C ASN A 97 0.32 -4.27 14.49
N LEU A 98 -0.61 -4.56 13.58
CA LEU A 98 -2.03 -4.53 13.87
C LEU A 98 -2.40 -5.54 14.97
N MET A 99 -1.80 -6.73 14.96
CA MET A 99 -1.99 -7.72 16.02
C MET A 99 -1.49 -7.17 17.36
N LEU A 100 -0.30 -6.55 17.40
CA LEU A 100 0.22 -5.93 18.62
C LEU A 100 -0.68 -4.78 19.11
N ALA A 101 -1.25 -3.98 18.21
CA ALA A 101 -2.17 -2.89 18.55
C ALA A 101 -3.43 -3.38 19.30
N TYR A 102 -3.88 -4.62 19.06
CA TYR A 102 -4.99 -5.20 19.83
C TYR A 102 -4.68 -5.40 21.31
N TYR A 103 -3.41 -5.54 21.66
CA TYR A 103 -2.92 -5.70 23.03
C TYR A 103 -2.49 -4.37 23.66
N ALA A 104 -2.63 -3.24 22.96
CA ALA A 104 -2.38 -1.93 23.55
C ALA A 104 -3.32 -1.71 24.75
N PRO A 105 -2.80 -1.33 25.93
CA PRO A 105 -3.62 -1.03 27.11
C PRO A 105 -4.64 0.08 26.84
N GLU A 106 -4.22 1.06 26.03
CA GLU A 106 -5.04 2.16 25.57
C GLU A 106 -5.17 2.11 24.04
N LYS A 107 -6.40 2.09 23.54
CA LYS A 107 -6.71 1.96 22.09
C LYS A 107 -6.89 3.32 21.39
N SER A 108 -6.39 4.39 21.98
CA SER A 108 -6.28 5.70 21.32
C SER A 108 -5.12 5.69 20.31
N GLU A 109 -5.08 6.68 19.42
CA GLU A 109 -3.93 6.86 18.52
C GLU A 109 -2.61 6.99 19.30
N GLN A 110 -2.63 7.69 20.44
CA GLN A 110 -1.45 7.82 21.31
C GLN A 110 -1.06 6.49 21.95
N GLY A 111 -2.02 5.75 22.53
CA GLY A 111 -1.76 4.47 23.17
C GLY A 111 -1.19 3.43 22.20
N ILE A 112 -1.72 3.40 20.98
CA ILE A 112 -1.21 2.52 19.92
C ILE A 112 0.17 2.97 19.43
N ALA A 113 0.40 4.28 19.26
CA ALA A 113 1.72 4.79 18.86
C ALA A 113 2.80 4.38 19.87
N ASN A 114 2.49 4.50 21.17
CA ASN A 114 3.38 4.07 22.25
C ASN A 114 3.63 2.56 22.24
N MET A 115 2.57 1.75 22.11
CA MET A 115 2.66 0.28 22.04
C MET A 115 3.55 -0.20 20.89
N LEU A 116 3.46 0.47 19.74
CA LEU A 116 4.16 0.09 18.52
C LEU A 116 5.51 0.80 18.33
N GLY A 117 5.90 1.69 19.25
CA GLY A 117 7.12 2.50 19.11
C GLY A 117 7.14 3.40 17.87
N LEU A 118 5.97 3.91 17.46
CA LEU A 118 5.86 4.77 16.28
C LEU A 118 6.39 6.17 16.58
N ARG A 119 7.02 6.80 15.57
CA ARG A 119 7.60 8.14 15.70
C ARG A 119 6.55 9.25 15.76
N SER A 120 5.35 9.00 15.23
CA SER A 120 4.24 9.95 15.20
C SER A 120 2.91 9.26 15.48
N THR A 121 2.04 9.94 16.23
CA THR A 121 0.66 9.52 16.49
C THR A 121 -0.17 9.38 15.22
N TRP A 122 0.13 10.16 14.19
CA TRP A 122 -0.57 10.08 12.91
C TRP A 122 -0.43 8.70 12.25
N GLN A 123 0.72 8.04 12.41
CA GLN A 123 0.94 6.68 11.89
C GLN A 123 0.05 5.65 12.60
N ALA A 124 -0.33 5.92 13.85
CA ALA A 124 -1.22 5.04 14.61
C ALA A 124 -2.67 5.04 14.09
N ARG A 125 -3.06 6.11 13.37
CA ARG A 125 -4.42 6.28 12.85
C ARG A 125 -4.84 5.15 11.91
N GLU A 126 -3.94 4.68 11.05
CA GLU A 126 -4.22 3.56 10.15
C GLU A 126 -4.56 2.28 10.93
N TYR A 127 -3.88 2.03 12.05
CA TYR A 127 -4.16 0.87 12.91
C TYR A 127 -5.51 1.00 13.62
N VAL A 128 -5.83 2.19 14.16
CA VAL A 128 -7.16 2.46 14.75
C VAL A 128 -8.27 2.20 13.75
N LEU A 129 -8.10 2.64 12.49
CA LEU A 129 -9.08 2.41 11.43
C LEU A 129 -9.17 0.93 11.04
N ALA A 130 -8.04 0.23 10.95
CA ALA A 130 -7.98 -1.18 10.62
C ALA A 130 -8.66 -2.05 11.68
N MET A 131 -8.50 -1.71 12.97
CA MET A 131 -9.15 -2.41 14.09
C MET A 131 -10.67 -2.34 14.05
N LYS A 132 -11.26 -1.38 13.32
CA LYS A 132 -12.72 -1.29 13.11
C LYS A 132 -13.22 -2.23 12.01
N LYS A 133 -12.34 -2.72 11.14
CA LYS A 133 -12.70 -3.45 9.90
C LYS A 133 -12.24 -4.91 9.91
N TYR A 134 -11.16 -5.20 10.62
CA TYR A 134 -10.65 -6.55 10.85
C TYR A 134 -10.80 -6.85 12.33
N SER A 135 -11.16 -8.06 12.74
CA SER A 135 -11.10 -8.48 14.14
C SER A 135 -9.71 -9.03 14.47
N GLY A 136 -9.34 -9.12 15.76
CA GLY A 136 -8.07 -9.73 16.17
C GLY A 136 -7.90 -11.17 15.67
N ILE A 137 -8.99 -11.96 15.65
CA ILE A 137 -8.99 -13.32 15.08
C ILE A 137 -8.70 -13.29 13.58
N LYS A 138 -9.37 -12.40 12.82
CA LYS A 138 -9.14 -12.26 11.38
C LYS A 138 -7.70 -11.80 11.10
N THR A 139 -7.16 -10.86 11.88
CA THR A 139 -5.76 -10.43 11.79
C THR A 139 -4.79 -11.60 12.00
N MET A 140 -5.02 -12.45 13.01
CA MET A 140 -4.20 -13.65 13.22
C MET A 140 -4.26 -14.62 12.04
N GLN A 141 -5.46 -14.86 11.48
CA GLN A 141 -5.64 -15.69 10.28
C GLN A 141 -4.88 -15.11 9.08
N ILE A 142 -4.98 -13.80 8.85
CA ILE A 142 -4.27 -13.10 7.78
C ILE A 142 -2.76 -13.30 7.90
N ILE A 143 -2.19 -13.18 9.09
CA ILE A 143 -0.76 -13.44 9.32
C ILE A 143 -0.39 -14.87 8.91
N GLY A 144 -1.21 -15.86 9.28
CA GLY A 144 -1.03 -17.25 8.85
C GLY A 144 -1.06 -17.42 7.33
N GLU A 145 -1.99 -16.74 6.66
CA GLU A 145 -2.10 -16.79 5.20
C GLU A 145 -0.93 -16.11 4.48
N ILE A 146 -0.41 -15.01 5.00
CA ILE A 146 0.79 -14.35 4.47
C ILE A 146 2.00 -15.29 4.59
N ARG A 147 2.16 -15.99 5.73
CA ARG A 147 3.24 -16.98 5.90
C ARG A 147 3.11 -18.16 4.94
N ALA A 148 1.88 -18.64 4.70
CA ALA A 148 1.63 -19.70 3.73
C ALA A 148 1.91 -19.24 2.29
N ALA A 149 1.62 -17.98 1.96
CA ALA A 149 1.96 -17.38 0.68
C ALA A 149 3.48 -17.21 0.50
N ASP A 150 4.19 -16.78 1.55
CA ASP A 150 5.66 -16.64 1.54
C ASP A 150 6.35 -17.99 1.32
N ALA A 151 5.92 -19.04 2.01
CA ALA A 151 6.41 -20.40 1.79
C ALA A 151 6.21 -20.87 0.34
N LYS A 152 5.03 -20.61 -0.25
CA LYS A 152 4.74 -20.94 -1.66
C LYS A 152 5.59 -20.14 -2.63
N SER A 153 5.83 -18.86 -2.37
CA SER A 153 6.70 -18.02 -3.22
C SER A 153 8.15 -18.52 -3.23
N LYS A 154 8.53 -19.34 -2.24
CA LYS A 154 9.84 -20.00 -2.12
C LYS A 154 9.81 -21.45 -2.63
N GLY A 155 8.72 -21.89 -3.27
CA GLY A 155 8.56 -23.24 -3.82
C GLY A 155 8.22 -24.32 -2.80
N ILE A 156 7.92 -23.97 -1.55
CA ILE A 156 7.57 -24.94 -0.51
C ILE A 156 6.10 -25.36 -0.68
N GLY A 157 5.87 -26.65 -0.95
CA GLY A 157 4.53 -27.24 -0.98
C GLY A 157 3.69 -26.90 -2.21
N ASN A 158 4.23 -26.18 -3.20
CA ASN A 158 3.62 -26.04 -4.52
C ASN A 158 4.63 -25.54 -5.57
N TYR A 159 4.87 -26.32 -6.63
CA TYR A 159 5.87 -25.98 -7.66
C TYR A 159 5.31 -25.24 -8.88
N SER A 160 3.98 -25.13 -9.02
CA SER A 160 3.34 -24.68 -10.27
C SER A 160 2.56 -23.37 -10.19
N MET A 161 2.38 -22.76 -9.00
CA MET A 161 1.66 -21.49 -8.89
C MET A 161 2.56 -20.32 -9.26
N SER A 162 2.03 -19.39 -10.07
CA SER A 162 2.70 -18.12 -10.32
C SER A 162 2.62 -17.20 -9.09
N ASP A 163 3.54 -16.26 -8.98
CA ASP A 163 3.52 -15.22 -7.95
C ASP A 163 2.20 -14.43 -7.95
N GLY A 164 1.65 -14.18 -9.14
CA GLY A 164 0.33 -13.58 -9.33
C GLY A 164 -0.78 -14.39 -8.69
N ASP A 165 -0.82 -15.69 -8.95
CA ASP A 165 -1.82 -16.60 -8.36
C ASP A 165 -1.74 -16.66 -6.84
N ILE A 166 -0.51 -16.66 -6.30
CA ILE A 166 -0.26 -16.63 -4.87
C ILE A 166 -0.82 -15.34 -4.27
N LEU A 167 -0.50 -14.18 -4.86
CA LEU A 167 -0.96 -12.89 -4.40
C LEU A 167 -2.49 -12.77 -4.47
N ARG A 168 -3.09 -13.12 -5.61
CA ARG A 168 -4.54 -13.05 -5.81
C ARG A 168 -5.29 -13.89 -4.78
N LYS A 169 -4.82 -15.11 -4.53
CA LYS A 169 -5.40 -16.00 -3.52
C LYS A 169 -5.24 -15.44 -2.11
N LEU A 170 -4.08 -14.86 -1.78
CA LEU A 170 -3.86 -14.21 -0.49
C LEU A 170 -4.83 -13.04 -0.28
N ILE A 171 -4.94 -12.14 -1.25
CA ILE A 171 -5.80 -10.95 -1.12
C ILE A 171 -7.27 -11.32 -0.99
N PHE A 172 -7.73 -12.34 -1.71
CA PHE A 172 -9.09 -12.87 -1.52
C PHE A 172 -9.33 -13.29 -0.06
N LYS A 173 -8.40 -14.04 0.54
CA LYS A 173 -8.52 -14.48 1.94
C LYS A 173 -8.41 -13.35 2.96
N ILE A 174 -7.75 -12.24 2.61
CA ILE A 174 -7.72 -11.05 3.47
C ILE A 174 -9.10 -10.38 3.47
N LEU A 175 -9.69 -10.18 2.29
CA LEU A 175 -10.94 -9.42 2.12
C LEU A 175 -12.19 -10.17 2.62
N HIS A 176 -12.22 -11.50 2.46
CA HIS A 176 -13.31 -12.41 2.82
C HIS A 176 -12.86 -13.32 3.97
#